data_AF-Q8Y842-F1
#
_entry.id   AF-Q8Y842-F1
#
_cell.length_a   1.000
_cell.length_b   1.000
_cell.length_c   1.000
_cell.angle_alpha   90.00
_cell.angle_beta   90.00
_cell.angle_gamma   90.00
#
_symmetry.space_group_name_H-M   'P 1'
#
loop_
_entity.id
_entity.type
_entity.pdbx_description
1 polymer ?
#
loop_
_entity_poly.entity_id
_entity_poly.type
_entity_poly.pdbx_seq_one_letter_code
_entity_poly.pdbx_strand_id
1 'polypeptide(L)'
;MIKKVFHFILVLMLSVSIIPLFHAKAAETTNGVDSSEQEDNTEVAREEMPPESEEPVFSLEQNRDDAMAALVVPQTRNSFLRAASTPTFQQTFINSISTQAMDLCKKYNLYPSVMIAQAALESNWGRSELGKAPNYNLFGIKGSYNGKSVTMKTWEYSDSKGWYQINANFAKYPSHKESLEDNAKKLRNGPSWDSSYYKGAWRENAKTYKDATAWLQGRYATDNTYASKLNTLISSYNLTQYDTLYDTIKQQKNVSEDAKVVKADGHGVYSGIYNTSAASAKKLSTGAPYNNKDVKILKEGTTSRGTWVQFSLNNKVIGWMDKRAFVYYPKATNVKTLNLTGKITAGSTNGLWSEVPGTVNAKKLATTAGAYQNKDAKIIKQGQISGRTYYQFQVGGKTIGWLDARAFHVYDKIQSQSNVNWNRTILNADKHGVYSGVYNTSSSSMNKLSTGAKYNNKKVKVIKQAKTARGTWYQFQVNGKTVGWMDYRAFFDTITSQKTMNKTVTVGNATNHGVFDGVYRTSPTVKRISLGKPYNNKKVKVLKEAVTDHATWVQFKYGNTTAWMDKKAFKY
;
A
#
# COMPACT_ATOMS: atom_id res chain seq x y z
N MET A 1 45.66 -18.40 -12.36
CA MET A 1 45.61 -17.59 -13.60
C MET A 1 45.35 -16.15 -13.17
N ILE A 2 46.30 -15.21 -13.19
CA ILE A 2 47.21 -14.72 -14.25
C ILE A 2 46.54 -13.66 -15.17
N LYS A 3 46.90 -12.39 -14.89
CA LYS A 3 47.00 -11.23 -15.81
C LYS A 3 45.66 -10.66 -16.35
N LYS A 4 45.56 -9.35 -16.67
CA LYS A 4 46.63 -8.37 -16.98
C LYS A 4 46.24 -6.94 -16.53
N VAL A 5 47.20 -6.25 -15.93
CA VAL A 5 47.25 -4.78 -15.80
C VAL A 5 47.87 -4.21 -17.07
N PHE A 6 47.53 -2.97 -17.45
CA PHE A 6 48.43 -2.12 -18.25
C PHE A 6 48.37 -0.66 -17.77
N HIS A 7 49.53 0.00 -17.79
CA HIS A 7 49.80 1.32 -17.22
C HIS A 7 50.95 1.96 -18.02
N PHE A 8 50.81 3.24 -18.43
CA PHE A 8 51.84 4.12 -19.01
C PHE A 8 51.30 5.58 -18.91
N ILE A 9 52.01 6.68 -18.59
CA ILE A 9 53.45 7.06 -18.49
C ILE A 9 54.09 7.28 -19.88
N LEU A 10 54.70 8.42 -20.25
CA LEU A 10 54.88 9.77 -19.69
C LEU A 10 55.52 10.67 -20.82
N VAL A 11 55.74 11.97 -20.55
CA VAL A 11 56.67 12.92 -21.24
C VAL A 11 56.09 13.57 -22.53
N LEU A 12 55.92 14.89 -22.73
CA LEU A 12 56.47 16.19 -22.26
C LEU A 12 57.56 16.81 -23.16
N MET A 13 57.26 17.96 -23.79
CA MET A 13 58.14 19.05 -24.29
C MET A 13 57.23 20.27 -24.56
N LEU A 14 57.30 21.38 -23.82
CA LEU A 14 58.27 22.50 -23.87
C LEU A 14 58.12 23.46 -25.06
N SER A 15 57.58 24.66 -24.75
CA SER A 15 58.00 26.04 -25.15
C SER A 15 58.13 26.39 -26.65
N VAL A 16 57.80 27.60 -27.11
CA VAL A 16 58.36 28.92 -26.71
C VAL A 16 57.36 30.07 -26.94
N SER A 17 57.37 31.07 -26.04
CA SER A 17 56.68 32.36 -26.19
C SER A 17 57.52 33.37 -26.98
N ILE A 18 56.88 34.36 -27.64
CA ILE A 18 57.39 35.75 -27.75
C ILE A 18 56.21 36.71 -28.00
N ILE A 19 56.20 37.82 -27.25
CA ILE A 19 55.39 39.03 -27.44
C ILE A 19 56.40 40.20 -27.40
N PRO A 20 56.31 41.18 -28.31
CA PRO A 20 55.99 42.57 -27.91
C PRO A 20 54.83 43.11 -28.79
N LEU A 21 53.82 43.85 -28.33
CA LEU A 21 53.78 45.03 -27.46
C LEU A 21 54.50 46.26 -28.05
N PHE A 22 53.73 47.25 -28.54
CA PHE A 22 53.86 48.66 -28.12
C PHE A 22 52.64 49.50 -28.54
N HIS A 23 52.22 50.42 -27.67
CA HIS A 23 51.39 51.58 -28.00
C HIS A 23 52.32 52.77 -28.25
N ALA A 24 51.99 53.71 -29.16
CA ALA A 24 52.02 55.16 -28.85
C ALA A 24 51.49 56.02 -30.00
N LYS A 25 50.75 57.04 -29.57
CA LYS A 25 49.94 58.06 -30.25
C LYS A 25 50.78 59.27 -30.72
N ALA A 26 50.11 60.17 -31.46
CA ALA A 26 50.45 61.56 -31.84
C ALA A 26 51.23 61.72 -33.16
N ALA A 27 51.16 62.82 -33.91
CA ALA A 27 50.22 63.94 -34.12
C ALA A 27 50.94 64.95 -35.07
N GLU A 28 50.21 65.84 -35.75
CA GLU A 28 50.69 67.11 -36.34
C GLU A 28 51.74 67.04 -37.50
N THR A 29 51.32 67.20 -38.77
CA THR A 29 51.22 68.45 -39.58
C THR A 29 52.55 69.03 -40.11
N THR A 30 52.70 69.15 -41.44
CA THR A 30 52.76 70.45 -42.19
C THR A 30 53.11 70.30 -43.70
N ASN A 31 52.29 70.97 -44.53
CA ASN A 31 52.57 71.83 -45.70
C ASN A 31 53.61 71.51 -46.81
N GLY A 32 53.20 71.75 -48.07
CA GLY A 32 54.05 72.18 -49.21
C GLY A 32 53.70 71.50 -50.56
N VAL A 33 52.71 71.99 -51.35
CA VAL A 33 52.83 73.01 -52.43
C VAL A 33 53.64 72.46 -53.64
N ASP A 34 53.09 72.32 -54.85
CA ASP A 34 52.67 73.43 -55.74
C ASP A 34 51.75 73.02 -56.93
N SER A 35 51.02 74.03 -57.45
CA SER A 35 50.53 74.35 -58.84
C SER A 35 50.23 73.26 -59.90
N SER A 36 49.38 73.45 -60.93
CA SER A 36 48.29 74.39 -61.34
C SER A 36 47.54 73.67 -62.51
N GLU A 37 46.32 73.95 -62.96
CA GLU A 37 45.63 75.19 -63.34
C GLU A 37 44.09 75.00 -63.28
N GLN A 38 43.31 76.08 -63.41
CA GLN A 38 41.85 76.08 -63.49
C GLN A 38 41.35 76.08 -64.94
N GLU A 39 40.24 75.39 -65.21
CA GLU A 39 39.17 75.97 -66.04
C GLU A 39 37.81 75.75 -65.35
N ASP A 40 36.96 76.78 -65.40
CA ASP A 40 35.63 76.83 -64.83
C ASP A 40 34.58 76.54 -65.91
N ASN A 41 33.61 75.67 -65.63
CA ASN A 41 32.31 75.75 -66.30
C ASN A 41 31.18 75.06 -65.51
N THR A 42 30.40 75.92 -64.85
CA THR A 42 28.93 75.90 -64.76
C THR A 42 28.20 74.56 -64.46
N GLU A 43 27.84 74.48 -63.18
CA GLU A 43 26.81 73.67 -62.53
C GLU A 43 25.53 73.36 -63.35
N VAL A 44 25.25 72.06 -63.56
CA VAL A 44 23.88 71.52 -63.67
C VAL A 44 23.77 70.28 -62.81
N ALA A 45 23.24 70.44 -61.60
CA ALA A 45 22.97 69.32 -60.70
C ALA A 45 21.90 68.38 -61.30
N ARG A 46 22.24 67.10 -61.47
CA ARG A 46 21.26 66.03 -61.53
C ARG A 46 21.13 65.43 -60.14
N GLU A 47 20.00 65.63 -59.49
CA GLU A 47 19.66 64.91 -58.27
C GLU A 47 19.61 63.41 -58.57
N GLU A 48 20.46 62.62 -57.91
CA GLU A 48 20.30 61.16 -57.88
C GLU A 48 19.05 60.83 -57.07
N MET A 49 18.13 60.08 -57.66
CA MET A 49 16.94 59.59 -56.97
C MET A 49 17.34 58.68 -55.80
N PRO A 50 16.69 58.79 -54.62
CA PRO A 50 16.98 57.91 -53.50
C PRO A 50 16.58 56.45 -53.84
N PRO A 51 17.27 55.45 -53.27
CA PRO A 51 16.96 54.04 -53.54
C PRO A 51 15.57 53.67 -53.03
N GLU A 52 14.80 53.00 -53.89
CA GLU A 52 13.47 52.47 -53.61
C GLU A 52 13.52 51.41 -52.50
N SER A 53 12.63 51.50 -51.50
CA SER A 53 12.66 50.59 -50.34
C SER A 53 12.19 49.18 -50.72
N GLU A 54 13.09 48.20 -50.77
CA GLU A 54 12.73 46.82 -51.10
C GLU A 54 11.72 46.22 -50.07
N GLU A 55 10.63 45.66 -50.57
CA GLU A 55 9.63 44.99 -49.73
C GLU A 55 10.23 43.77 -49.01
N PRO A 56 9.88 43.53 -47.72
CA PRO A 56 10.43 42.42 -46.95
C PRO A 56 10.02 41.05 -47.52
N VAL A 57 11.01 40.24 -47.89
CA VAL A 57 10.82 38.88 -48.41
C VAL A 57 10.87 37.87 -47.27
N PHE A 58 9.85 37.00 -47.18
CA PHE A 58 9.81 35.93 -46.19
C PHE A 58 10.70 34.75 -46.59
N SER A 59 11.44 34.21 -45.62
CA SER A 59 12.24 32.99 -45.77
C SER A 59 12.24 32.21 -44.46
N LEU A 60 11.88 30.92 -44.51
CA LEU A 60 11.98 30.05 -43.34
C LEU A 60 13.45 29.78 -43.03
N GLU A 61 14.26 29.52 -44.05
CA GLU A 61 15.70 29.26 -43.93
C GLU A 61 16.40 30.43 -43.21
N GLN A 62 16.12 31.68 -43.61
CA GLN A 62 16.62 32.87 -42.91
C GLN A 62 16.13 32.95 -41.46
N ASN A 63 14.84 32.67 -41.19
CA ASN A 63 14.33 32.65 -39.82
C ASN A 63 15.06 31.63 -38.93
N ARG A 64 15.36 30.44 -39.47
CA ARG A 64 16.09 29.38 -38.75
C ARG A 64 17.52 29.82 -38.44
N ASP A 65 18.19 30.45 -39.40
CA ASP A 65 19.57 30.85 -39.25
C ASP A 65 19.71 32.09 -38.34
N ASP A 66 18.81 33.08 -38.43
CA ASP A 66 18.70 34.18 -37.47
C ASP A 66 18.40 33.69 -36.04
N ALA A 67 17.49 32.72 -35.90
CA ALA A 67 17.14 32.13 -34.62
C ALA A 67 18.34 31.44 -33.95
N MET A 68 19.18 30.79 -34.76
CA MET A 68 20.43 30.15 -34.30
C MET A 68 21.54 31.18 -34.07
N ALA A 69 21.68 32.22 -34.90
CA ALA A 69 22.64 33.31 -34.67
C ALA A 69 22.35 34.03 -33.34
N ALA A 70 21.07 34.21 -33.00
CA ALA A 70 20.62 34.75 -31.72
C ALA A 70 20.95 33.89 -30.48
N LEU A 71 21.45 32.65 -30.65
CA LEU A 71 22.04 31.82 -29.58
C LEU A 71 23.54 32.04 -29.40
N VAL A 72 24.24 32.46 -30.45
CA VAL A 72 25.71 32.49 -30.52
C VAL A 72 26.28 33.84 -30.05
N VAL A 73 25.44 34.89 -29.97
CA VAL A 73 25.84 36.21 -29.44
C VAL A 73 26.44 36.06 -28.03
N PRO A 74 27.73 36.38 -27.83
CA PRO A 74 28.37 36.24 -26.53
C PRO A 74 27.68 37.10 -25.46
N GLN A 75 27.36 36.49 -24.32
CA GLN A 75 26.92 37.20 -23.11
C GLN A 75 28.11 37.91 -22.42
N THR A 76 28.87 38.70 -23.17
CA THR A 76 30.00 39.50 -22.66
C THR A 76 29.52 40.76 -21.94
N ARG A 77 28.80 40.59 -20.83
CA ARG A 77 28.71 41.58 -19.75
C ARG A 77 28.65 40.91 -18.39
N ASN A 78 29.78 40.96 -17.70
CA ASN A 78 30.02 40.74 -16.27
C ASN A 78 28.89 40.08 -15.47
N SER A 79 29.05 38.79 -15.22
CA SER A 79 28.52 38.15 -14.02
C SER A 79 29.06 38.87 -12.77
N PHE A 80 28.26 39.73 -12.14
CA PHE A 80 28.10 39.90 -10.68
C PHE A 80 27.03 41.00 -10.44
N LEU A 81 26.04 40.71 -9.59
CA LEU A 81 24.98 41.62 -9.10
C LEU A 81 23.91 42.14 -10.11
N ARG A 82 22.90 41.31 -10.41
CA ARG A 82 21.46 41.63 -10.21
C ARG A 82 20.57 40.46 -10.65
N ALA A 83 19.42 40.31 -9.99
CA ALA A 83 18.29 39.61 -10.62
C ALA A 83 17.85 40.47 -11.82
N ALA A 84 17.99 39.95 -13.04
CA ALA A 84 17.51 40.63 -14.24
C ALA A 84 15.98 40.68 -14.18
N SER A 85 15.42 41.89 -14.04
CA SER A 85 13.97 42.09 -13.86
C SER A 85 13.14 41.79 -15.11
N THR A 86 13.78 41.61 -16.26
CA THR A 86 13.15 41.31 -17.55
C THR A 86 13.86 40.12 -18.19
N PRO A 87 13.15 39.04 -18.56
CA PRO A 87 13.73 37.94 -19.33
C PRO A 87 14.22 38.40 -20.71
N THR A 88 15.14 37.65 -21.33
CA THR A 88 15.51 37.89 -22.73
C THR A 88 14.31 37.73 -23.66
N PHE A 89 14.37 38.27 -24.89
CA PHE A 89 13.25 38.13 -25.83
C PHE A 89 12.98 36.65 -26.18
N GLN A 90 14.02 35.82 -26.24
CA GLN A 90 13.91 34.37 -26.42
C GLN A 90 13.11 33.72 -25.29
N GLN A 91 13.45 34.03 -24.03
CA GLN A 91 12.73 33.49 -22.87
C GLN A 91 11.31 34.05 -22.77
N THR A 92 11.10 35.32 -23.14
CA THR A 92 9.78 35.95 -23.19
C THR A 92 8.87 35.26 -24.22
N PHE A 93 9.41 34.92 -25.39
CA PHE A 93 8.70 34.13 -26.41
C PHE A 93 8.36 32.72 -25.90
N ILE A 94 9.32 31.99 -25.30
CA ILE A 94 9.05 30.67 -24.71
C ILE A 94 7.91 30.77 -23.67
N ASN A 95 7.98 31.77 -22.79
CA ASN A 95 6.99 31.97 -21.74
C ASN A 95 5.58 32.22 -22.32
N SER A 96 5.44 32.98 -23.41
CA SER A 96 4.13 33.30 -24.00
C SER A 96 3.43 32.11 -24.66
N ILE A 97 4.18 31.17 -25.24
CA ILE A 97 3.60 29.99 -25.92
C ILE A 97 3.57 28.70 -25.08
N SER A 98 4.41 28.59 -24.04
CA SER A 98 4.65 27.33 -23.32
C SER A 98 3.38 26.64 -22.78
N THR A 99 2.46 27.39 -22.17
CA THR A 99 1.18 26.87 -21.65
C THR A 99 0.34 26.24 -22.77
N GLN A 100 0.18 26.95 -23.89
CA GLN A 100 -0.59 26.49 -25.05
C GLN A 100 0.07 25.27 -25.69
N ALA A 101 1.40 25.27 -25.80
CA ALA A 101 2.17 24.14 -26.30
C ALA A 101 2.02 22.89 -25.42
N MET A 102 2.01 23.03 -24.08
CA MET A 102 1.74 21.92 -23.16
C MET A 102 0.33 21.34 -23.37
N ASP A 103 -0.70 22.18 -23.41
CA ASP A 103 -2.09 21.73 -23.59
C ASP A 103 -2.32 21.07 -24.95
N LEU A 104 -1.80 21.66 -26.03
CA LEU A 104 -1.92 21.14 -27.40
C LEU A 104 -1.13 19.84 -27.56
N CYS A 105 0.13 19.78 -27.10
CA CYS A 105 0.89 18.53 -27.15
C CYS A 105 0.29 17.44 -26.25
N LYS A 106 -0.43 17.78 -25.19
CA LYS A 106 -1.21 16.81 -24.41
C LYS A 106 -2.43 16.30 -25.16
N LYS A 107 -3.15 17.18 -25.85
CA LYS A 107 -4.30 16.85 -26.71
C LYS A 107 -3.91 15.96 -27.91
N TYR A 108 -2.77 16.26 -28.55
CA TYR A 108 -2.28 15.58 -29.75
C TYR A 108 -1.17 14.53 -29.48
N ASN A 109 -0.85 14.26 -28.21
CA ASN A 109 0.23 13.38 -27.74
C ASN A 109 1.58 13.58 -28.47
N LEU A 110 2.13 14.79 -28.33
CA LEU A 110 3.42 15.24 -28.88
C LEU A 110 4.34 15.73 -27.75
N TYR A 111 5.54 16.21 -28.09
CA TYR A 111 6.49 16.82 -27.15
C TYR A 111 6.36 18.36 -27.13
N PRO A 112 5.93 18.98 -26.00
CA PRO A 112 5.97 20.42 -25.80
C PRO A 112 7.34 21.04 -26.11
N SER A 113 8.43 20.38 -25.69
CA SER A 113 9.80 20.85 -25.94
C SER A 113 10.10 21.00 -27.43
N VAL A 114 9.68 20.02 -28.25
CA VAL A 114 9.84 20.04 -29.71
C VAL A 114 8.96 21.11 -30.34
N MET A 115 7.70 21.23 -29.93
CA MET A 115 6.79 22.28 -30.46
C MET A 115 7.30 23.69 -30.18
N ILE A 116 7.79 23.96 -28.95
CA ILE A 116 8.36 25.26 -28.57
C ILE A 116 9.65 25.53 -29.34
N ALA A 117 10.52 24.53 -29.51
CA ALA A 117 11.74 24.66 -30.30
C ALA A 117 11.46 24.93 -31.78
N GLN A 118 10.50 24.22 -32.40
CA GLN A 118 10.07 24.49 -33.77
C GLN A 118 9.47 25.90 -33.87
N ALA A 119 8.58 26.29 -32.95
CA ALA A 119 7.99 27.62 -32.96
C ALA A 119 9.06 28.73 -32.87
N ALA A 120 10.08 28.56 -32.02
CA ALA A 120 11.19 29.51 -31.91
C ALA A 120 12.05 29.56 -33.18
N LEU A 121 12.37 28.40 -33.76
CA LEU A 121 13.23 28.25 -34.93
C LEU A 121 12.57 28.75 -36.23
N GLU A 122 11.32 28.36 -36.51
CA GLU A 122 10.63 28.73 -37.76
C GLU A 122 10.19 30.21 -37.80
N SER A 123 10.04 30.87 -36.64
CA SER A 123 9.50 32.24 -36.55
C SER A 123 10.53 33.32 -36.19
N ASN A 124 11.82 32.95 -36.03
CA ASN A 124 12.86 33.82 -35.48
C ASN A 124 12.47 34.40 -34.10
N TRP A 125 12.15 33.52 -33.14
CA TRP A 125 11.68 33.88 -31.79
C TRP A 125 10.42 34.76 -31.78
N GLY A 126 9.51 34.53 -32.73
CA GLY A 126 8.28 35.29 -32.93
C GLY A 126 8.46 36.66 -33.60
N ARG A 127 9.67 36.97 -34.11
CA ARG A 127 10.03 38.30 -34.64
C ARG A 127 9.87 38.44 -36.15
N SER A 128 9.80 37.33 -36.89
CA SER A 128 9.50 37.33 -38.33
C SER A 128 8.19 38.06 -38.62
N GLU A 129 8.10 38.75 -39.76
CA GLU A 129 6.93 39.55 -40.17
C GLU A 129 5.62 38.73 -40.18
N LEU A 130 5.75 37.44 -40.53
CA LEU A 130 4.65 36.49 -40.57
C LEU A 130 4.32 35.90 -39.17
N GLY A 131 5.33 35.76 -38.30
CA GLY A 131 5.18 35.24 -36.94
C GLY A 131 4.63 36.24 -35.92
N LYS A 132 4.88 37.54 -36.10
CA LYS A 132 4.40 38.60 -35.20
C LYS A 132 2.94 39.01 -35.47
N ALA A 133 2.39 39.87 -34.62
CA ALA A 133 1.07 40.47 -34.85
C ALA A 133 1.12 41.39 -36.09
N PRO A 134 0.06 41.43 -36.94
CA PRO A 134 -1.26 40.82 -36.76
C PRO A 134 -1.42 39.43 -37.41
N ASN A 135 -0.32 38.77 -37.80
CA ASN A 135 -0.33 37.57 -38.63
C ASN A 135 -0.32 36.26 -37.81
N TYR A 136 0.49 36.23 -36.75
CA TYR A 136 0.61 35.14 -35.77
C TYR A 136 0.97 33.75 -36.34
N ASN A 137 1.52 33.66 -37.55
CA ASN A 137 1.83 32.42 -38.24
C ASN A 137 3.31 32.04 -38.01
N LEU A 138 3.53 31.28 -36.94
CA LEU A 138 4.87 30.93 -36.44
C LEU A 138 5.63 29.92 -37.32
N PHE A 139 4.95 29.22 -38.23
CA PHE A 139 5.49 28.06 -38.95
C PHE A 139 5.51 28.22 -40.47
N GLY A 140 5.29 29.44 -40.99
CA GLY A 140 5.28 29.70 -42.44
C GLY A 140 4.19 28.95 -43.20
N ILE A 141 3.03 28.68 -42.58
CA ILE A 141 1.96 27.88 -43.19
C ILE A 141 1.35 28.66 -44.37
N LYS A 142 1.56 28.17 -45.59
CA LYS A 142 0.93 28.68 -46.83
C LYS A 142 -0.59 28.37 -46.84
N GLY A 143 -1.37 29.19 -47.52
CA GLY A 143 -2.83 29.04 -47.66
C GLY A 143 -3.61 30.07 -46.84
N SER A 144 -4.70 29.64 -46.18
CA SER A 144 -5.55 30.49 -45.33
C SER A 144 -6.02 29.72 -44.09
N TYR A 145 -6.33 30.44 -43.01
CA TYR A 145 -6.99 29.88 -41.83
C TYR A 145 -8.40 30.50 -41.72
N ASN A 146 -9.44 29.67 -41.80
CA ASN A 146 -10.85 30.11 -41.83
C ASN A 146 -11.10 31.27 -42.84
N GLY A 147 -10.49 31.17 -44.04
CA GLY A 147 -10.59 32.19 -45.09
C GLY A 147 -9.78 33.46 -44.84
N LYS A 148 -8.90 33.50 -43.83
CA LYS A 148 -7.98 34.62 -43.57
C LYS A 148 -6.55 34.27 -43.99
N SER A 149 -5.95 35.13 -44.79
CA SER A 149 -4.56 35.03 -45.26
C SER A 149 -3.89 36.40 -45.31
N VAL A 150 -2.58 36.40 -45.53
CA VAL A 150 -1.76 37.56 -45.88
C VAL A 150 -0.88 37.19 -47.08
N THR A 151 -0.75 38.09 -48.06
CA THR A 151 0.13 37.88 -49.22
C THR A 151 1.49 38.48 -48.92
N MET A 152 2.57 37.73 -49.19
CA MET A 152 3.95 38.19 -49.02
C MET A 152 4.83 37.61 -50.12
N LYS A 153 5.91 38.32 -50.50
CA LYS A 153 7.02 37.73 -51.26
C LYS A 153 7.67 36.64 -50.41
N THR A 154 7.96 35.50 -51.02
CA THR A 154 8.72 34.40 -50.43
C THR A 154 9.75 33.90 -51.44
N TRP A 155 10.87 33.39 -50.95
CA TRP A 155 11.79 32.61 -51.77
C TRP A 155 11.21 31.22 -52.05
N GLU A 156 11.38 30.73 -53.28
CA GLU A 156 11.14 29.36 -53.72
C GLU A 156 12.39 28.86 -54.47
N TYR A 157 12.58 27.55 -54.50
CA TYR A 157 13.60 26.91 -55.33
C TYR A 157 12.95 26.03 -56.39
N SER A 158 13.50 26.03 -57.60
CA SER A 158 13.22 25.00 -58.60
C SER A 158 14.47 24.69 -59.42
N ASP A 159 14.67 23.42 -59.79
CA ASP A 159 15.83 22.96 -60.56
C ASP A 159 16.05 23.77 -61.86
N SER A 160 14.98 24.32 -62.44
CA SER A 160 15.01 25.10 -63.69
C SER A 160 15.26 26.60 -63.52
N LYS A 161 15.13 27.17 -62.32
CA LYS A 161 15.27 28.62 -62.05
C LYS A 161 16.23 28.96 -60.91
N GLY A 162 16.74 27.97 -60.19
CA GLY A 162 17.42 28.21 -58.92
C GLY A 162 16.46 28.82 -57.89
N TRP A 163 16.99 29.71 -57.05
CA TRP A 163 16.20 30.50 -56.10
C TRP A 163 15.56 31.71 -56.79
N TYR A 164 14.24 31.86 -56.64
CA TYR A 164 13.48 32.99 -57.15
C TYR A 164 12.43 33.46 -56.14
N GLN A 165 12.01 34.71 -56.23
CA GLN A 165 10.94 35.26 -55.39
C GLN A 165 9.58 35.11 -56.06
N ILE A 166 8.54 34.82 -55.28
CA ILE A 166 7.14 34.84 -55.73
C ILE A 166 6.23 35.37 -54.62
N ASN A 167 5.10 35.98 -54.98
CA ASN A 167 4.05 36.25 -54.01
C ASN A 167 3.32 34.95 -53.64
N ALA A 168 3.27 34.64 -52.35
CA ALA A 168 2.53 33.52 -51.79
C ALA A 168 1.52 34.00 -50.73
N ASN A 169 0.38 33.31 -50.66
CA ASN A 169 -0.59 33.50 -49.59
C ASN A 169 -0.20 32.64 -48.39
N PHE A 170 -0.12 33.24 -47.21
CA PHE A 170 0.12 32.57 -45.94
C PHE A 170 -1.08 32.70 -45.02
N ALA A 171 -1.34 31.68 -44.20
CA ALA A 171 -2.43 31.66 -43.24
C ALA A 171 -2.29 32.81 -42.23
N LYS A 172 -3.40 33.47 -41.90
CA LYS A 172 -3.47 34.54 -40.92
C LYS A 172 -4.32 34.10 -39.72
N TYR A 173 -3.70 33.94 -38.56
CA TYR A 173 -4.34 33.38 -37.38
C TYR A 173 -4.91 34.48 -36.45
N PRO A 174 -5.89 34.15 -35.57
CA PRO A 174 -6.33 35.05 -34.51
C PRO A 174 -5.25 35.28 -33.44
N SER A 175 -4.47 34.24 -33.13
CA SER A 175 -3.37 34.28 -32.17
C SER A 175 -2.35 33.17 -32.45
N HIS A 176 -1.24 33.16 -31.71
CA HIS A 176 -0.25 32.06 -31.77
C HIS A 176 -0.85 30.69 -31.42
N LYS A 177 -1.93 30.63 -30.64
CA LYS A 177 -2.58 29.37 -30.24
C LYS A 177 -3.04 28.56 -31.44
N GLU A 178 -3.70 29.20 -32.41
CA GLU A 178 -4.22 28.53 -33.60
C GLU A 178 -3.07 28.07 -34.52
N SER A 179 -1.98 28.85 -34.60
CA SER A 179 -0.76 28.46 -35.32
C SER A 179 -0.07 27.24 -34.69
N LEU A 180 0.03 27.19 -33.35
CA LEU A 180 0.52 26.02 -32.60
C LEU A 180 -0.39 24.79 -32.80
N GLU A 181 -1.71 25.00 -32.83
CA GLU A 181 -2.67 23.91 -33.03
C GLU A 181 -2.61 23.34 -34.46
N ASP A 182 -2.40 24.17 -35.48
CA ASP A 182 -2.20 23.69 -36.85
C ASP A 182 -0.86 22.96 -37.05
N ASN A 183 0.22 23.37 -36.36
CA ASN A 183 1.43 22.56 -36.27
C ASN A 183 1.14 21.19 -35.61
N ALA A 184 0.42 21.18 -34.48
CA ALA A 184 0.04 19.94 -33.78
C ALA A 184 -0.78 19.00 -34.68
N LYS A 185 -1.76 19.54 -35.42
CA LYS A 185 -2.54 18.80 -36.42
C LYS A 185 -1.67 18.29 -37.56
N LYS A 186 -0.76 19.10 -38.13
CA LYS A 186 0.15 18.68 -39.20
C LYS A 186 0.98 17.47 -38.77
N LEU A 187 1.53 17.50 -37.55
CA LEU A 187 2.32 16.38 -37.02
C LEU A 187 1.47 15.16 -36.65
N ARG A 188 0.28 15.33 -36.06
CA ARG A 188 -0.58 14.21 -35.64
C ARG A 188 -1.36 13.57 -36.79
N ASN A 189 -1.89 14.37 -37.71
CA ASN A 189 -2.77 13.91 -38.78
C ASN A 189 -2.02 13.64 -40.10
N GLY A 190 -0.76 14.08 -40.21
CA GLY A 190 0.05 13.99 -41.43
C GLY A 190 -0.40 14.92 -42.57
N PRO A 191 0.37 14.96 -43.67
CA PRO A 191 -0.11 15.47 -44.95
C PRO A 191 -1.24 14.58 -45.51
N SER A 192 -2.04 15.13 -46.44
CA SER A 192 -3.19 14.45 -47.05
C SER A 192 -2.88 13.12 -47.75
N TRP A 193 -1.62 12.89 -48.14
CA TRP A 193 -1.17 11.69 -48.85
C TRP A 193 -0.55 10.60 -47.93
N ASP A 194 -0.19 10.91 -46.68
CA ASP A 194 0.23 9.93 -45.67
C ASP A 194 -0.08 10.47 -44.26
N SER A 195 -1.18 10.01 -43.68
CA SER A 195 -1.59 10.43 -42.33
C SER A 195 -0.64 9.96 -41.22
N SER A 196 0.34 9.12 -41.54
CA SER A 196 1.33 8.54 -40.63
C SER A 196 2.75 9.09 -40.83
N TYR A 197 2.94 10.06 -41.73
CA TYR A 197 4.26 10.53 -42.18
C TYR A 197 5.18 10.97 -41.03
N TYR A 198 4.62 11.67 -40.05
CA TYR A 198 5.33 12.16 -38.86
C TYR A 198 5.26 11.22 -37.65
N LYS A 199 4.90 9.93 -37.83
CA LYS A 199 4.65 9.00 -36.72
C LYS A 199 5.80 8.81 -35.73
N GLY A 200 7.06 8.94 -36.14
CA GLY A 200 8.18 8.88 -35.20
C GLY A 200 8.38 10.14 -34.36
N ALA A 201 7.66 11.23 -34.65
CA ALA A 201 7.57 12.41 -33.77
C ALA A 201 6.39 12.30 -32.77
N TRP A 202 5.54 11.28 -32.91
CA TRP A 202 4.46 11.01 -31.95
C TRP A 202 5.03 10.46 -30.64
N ARG A 203 4.52 10.95 -29.51
CA ARG A 203 5.10 10.68 -28.19
C ARG A 203 4.94 9.23 -27.72
N GLU A 204 4.06 8.45 -28.34
CA GLU A 204 3.95 7.01 -28.13
C GLU A 204 5.03 6.19 -28.88
N ASN A 205 5.68 6.78 -29.90
CA ASN A 205 6.68 6.11 -30.75
C ASN A 205 8.11 6.61 -30.49
N ALA A 206 8.27 7.90 -30.15
CA ALA A 206 9.53 8.48 -29.68
C ALA A 206 9.71 8.23 -28.17
N LYS A 207 10.87 7.71 -27.75
CA LYS A 207 11.19 7.54 -26.31
C LYS A 207 11.63 8.87 -25.68
N THR A 208 12.29 9.71 -26.48
CA THR A 208 12.87 10.99 -26.11
C THR A 208 12.53 12.04 -27.17
N TYR A 209 12.65 13.33 -26.82
CA TYR A 209 12.52 14.40 -27.81
C TYR A 209 13.52 14.26 -28.97
N LYS A 210 14.69 13.63 -28.75
CA LYS A 210 15.72 13.42 -29.77
C LYS A 210 15.28 12.45 -30.87
N ASP A 211 14.48 11.44 -30.52
CA ASP A 211 13.89 10.52 -31.50
C ASP A 211 12.89 11.30 -32.39
N ALA A 212 12.10 12.18 -31.77
CA ALA A 212 11.14 13.01 -32.47
C ALA A 212 11.80 14.06 -33.38
N THR A 213 12.83 14.78 -32.92
CA THR A 213 13.57 15.75 -33.75
C THR A 213 14.31 15.06 -34.90
N ALA A 214 14.90 13.88 -34.66
CA ALA A 214 15.50 13.06 -35.71
C ALA A 214 14.48 12.59 -36.76
N TRP A 215 13.23 12.30 -36.36
CA TRP A 215 12.17 11.96 -37.33
C TRP A 215 11.73 13.16 -38.18
N LEU A 216 11.71 14.36 -37.60
CA LEU A 216 11.33 15.60 -38.30
C LEU A 216 12.38 16.04 -39.33
N GLN A 217 13.66 15.74 -39.11
CA GLN A 217 14.71 16.02 -40.08
C GLN A 217 14.48 15.29 -41.41
N GLY A 218 14.58 16.03 -42.53
CA GLY A 218 14.28 15.52 -43.87
C GLY A 218 12.80 15.26 -44.16
N ARG A 219 11.88 15.58 -43.22
CA ARG A 219 10.41 15.39 -43.39
C ARG A 219 9.60 16.65 -43.10
N TYR A 220 10.02 17.44 -42.13
CA TYR A 220 9.41 18.74 -41.82
C TYR A 220 10.09 19.86 -42.59
N ALA A 221 11.42 19.80 -42.67
CA ALA A 221 12.29 20.65 -43.46
C ALA A 221 13.35 19.78 -44.16
N THR A 222 13.86 20.24 -45.31
CA THR A 222 14.95 19.62 -46.09
C THR A 222 16.34 19.87 -45.50
N ASP A 223 16.44 20.66 -44.42
CA ASP A 223 17.65 20.95 -43.66
C ASP A 223 18.23 19.67 -42.99
N ASN A 224 19.45 19.29 -43.36
CA ASN A 224 20.17 18.12 -42.83
C ASN A 224 20.75 18.31 -41.42
N THR A 225 20.63 19.51 -40.86
CA THR A 225 20.98 19.87 -39.48
C THR A 225 19.76 20.16 -38.60
N TYR A 226 18.54 20.01 -39.13
CA TYR A 226 17.29 20.39 -38.45
C TYR A 226 17.13 19.80 -37.04
N ALA A 227 17.44 18.50 -36.88
CA ALA A 227 17.38 17.85 -35.57
C ALA A 227 18.41 18.44 -34.59
N SER A 228 19.58 18.82 -35.09
CA SER A 228 20.64 19.46 -34.29
C SER A 228 20.23 20.86 -33.82
N LYS A 229 19.66 21.68 -34.72
CA LYS A 229 19.11 23.02 -34.39
C LYS A 229 18.04 22.92 -33.28
N LEU A 230 17.07 22.01 -33.44
CA LEU A 230 16.03 21.78 -32.43
C LEU A 230 16.59 21.23 -31.10
N ASN A 231 17.51 20.27 -31.14
CA ASN A 231 18.11 19.69 -29.94
C ASN A 231 18.92 20.74 -29.16
N THR A 232 19.64 21.62 -29.85
CA THR A 232 20.34 22.76 -29.25
C THR A 232 19.35 23.65 -28.50
N LEU A 233 18.29 24.13 -29.16
CA LEU A 233 17.24 24.96 -28.54
C LEU A 233 16.61 24.31 -27.30
N ILE A 234 16.27 23.01 -27.39
CA ILE A 234 15.68 22.24 -26.28
C ILE A 234 16.64 22.18 -25.08
N SER A 235 17.93 21.97 -25.33
CA SER A 235 18.93 21.90 -24.26
C SER A 235 19.25 23.26 -23.65
N SER A 236 19.48 24.31 -24.45
CA SER A 236 19.90 25.64 -23.98
C SER A 236 18.85 26.33 -23.11
N TYR A 237 17.56 26.10 -23.36
CA TYR A 237 16.46 26.66 -22.57
C TYR A 237 15.77 25.63 -21.66
N ASN A 238 16.35 24.43 -21.50
CA ASN A 238 15.78 23.33 -20.72
C ASN A 238 14.28 23.10 -21.05
N LEU A 239 13.92 23.07 -22.33
CA LEU A 239 12.52 22.99 -22.76
C LEU A 239 11.85 21.67 -22.34
N THR A 240 12.65 20.65 -22.01
CA THR A 240 12.21 19.40 -21.38
C THR A 240 11.43 19.61 -20.08
N GLN A 241 11.57 20.75 -19.40
CA GLN A 241 10.75 21.08 -18.22
C GLN A 241 9.24 21.05 -18.53
N TYR A 242 8.85 21.44 -19.75
CA TYR A 242 7.47 21.45 -20.22
C TYR A 242 6.95 20.07 -20.64
N ASP A 243 7.82 19.07 -20.81
CA ASP A 243 7.41 17.73 -21.23
C ASP A 243 6.66 16.94 -20.13
N THR A 244 6.59 17.45 -18.90
CA THR A 244 5.95 16.80 -17.74
C THR A 244 4.41 16.89 -17.78
N LEU A 245 3.79 16.29 -18.80
CA LEU A 245 2.34 16.37 -19.05
C LEU A 245 1.47 15.51 -18.10
N TYR A 246 2.09 14.55 -17.41
CA TYR A 246 1.45 13.51 -16.61
C TYR A 246 2.06 13.43 -15.21
N ASP A 247 1.26 13.09 -14.20
CA ASP A 247 1.73 13.03 -12.81
C ASP A 247 2.50 11.72 -12.55
N THR A 248 3.64 11.81 -11.86
CA THR A 248 4.42 10.65 -11.45
C THR A 248 3.68 9.82 -10.38
N ILE A 249 3.66 8.49 -10.56
CA ILE A 249 3.20 7.55 -9.53
C ILE A 249 4.26 7.50 -8.41
N LYS A 250 3.91 8.01 -7.22
CA LYS A 250 4.82 8.07 -6.06
C LYS A 250 4.90 6.75 -5.32
N GLN A 251 3.78 6.06 -5.18
CA GLN A 251 3.67 4.76 -4.54
C GLN A 251 2.57 3.94 -5.22
N GLN A 252 2.72 2.62 -5.24
CA GLN A 252 1.68 1.69 -5.64
C GLN A 252 1.81 0.39 -4.85
N LYS A 253 0.68 -0.17 -4.39
CA LYS A 253 0.62 -1.43 -3.64
C LYS A 253 -0.60 -2.25 -4.02
N ASN A 254 -0.48 -3.57 -3.95
CA ASN A 254 -1.63 -4.47 -3.98
C ASN A 254 -2.30 -4.47 -2.60
N VAL A 255 -3.63 -4.58 -2.58
CA VAL A 255 -4.46 -4.71 -1.38
C VAL A 255 -5.57 -5.73 -1.64
N SER A 256 -6.31 -6.13 -0.60
CA SER A 256 -7.43 -7.05 -0.73
C SER A 256 -8.54 -6.62 0.21
N GLU A 257 -9.08 -5.42 -0.01
CA GLU A 257 -10.12 -4.82 0.84
C GLU A 257 -11.49 -4.90 0.18
N ASP A 258 -12.53 -5.00 0.99
CA ASP A 258 -13.91 -4.82 0.54
C ASP A 258 -14.36 -3.39 0.89
N ALA A 259 -15.06 -2.73 -0.01
CA ALA A 259 -15.55 -1.36 0.19
C ALA A 259 -16.92 -1.17 -0.48
N LYS A 260 -17.67 -0.16 -0.03
CA LYS A 260 -18.87 0.32 -0.73
C LYS A 260 -18.58 1.64 -1.42
N VAL A 261 -19.01 1.78 -2.66
CA VAL A 261 -18.95 3.06 -3.39
C VAL A 261 -20.02 4.01 -2.83
N VAL A 262 -19.67 5.27 -2.55
CA VAL A 262 -20.54 6.26 -1.92
C VAL A 262 -20.31 7.65 -2.52
N LYS A 263 -21.38 8.32 -2.98
CA LYS A 263 -21.38 9.69 -3.53
C LYS A 263 -20.32 9.89 -4.62
N ALA A 264 -20.21 8.91 -5.52
CA ALA A 264 -19.15 8.83 -6.52
C ALA A 264 -19.44 9.62 -7.82
N ASP A 265 -20.51 10.40 -7.86
CA ASP A 265 -21.05 11.08 -9.03
C ASP A 265 -20.09 12.12 -9.62
N GLY A 266 -19.41 12.88 -8.74
CA GLY A 266 -18.34 13.82 -9.10
C GLY A 266 -16.99 13.16 -9.40
N HIS A 267 -16.86 11.84 -9.22
CA HIS A 267 -15.60 11.12 -9.39
C HIS A 267 -15.55 10.41 -10.75
N GLY A 268 -14.38 10.43 -11.39
CA GLY A 268 -14.15 9.73 -12.66
C GLY A 268 -13.59 8.31 -12.45
N VAL A 269 -14.01 7.39 -13.32
CA VAL A 269 -13.37 6.08 -13.50
C VAL A 269 -12.39 6.18 -14.68
N TYR A 270 -11.18 5.66 -14.49
CA TYR A 270 -10.07 5.72 -15.45
C TYR A 270 -9.44 4.35 -15.68
N SER A 271 -8.76 4.18 -16.82
CA SER A 271 -8.06 2.94 -17.19
C SER A 271 -6.84 2.63 -16.30
N GLY A 272 -6.18 3.68 -15.82
CA GLY A 272 -5.07 3.66 -14.86
C GLY A 272 -5.25 4.73 -13.79
N ILE A 273 -4.27 4.87 -12.89
CA ILE A 273 -4.21 6.00 -11.95
C ILE A 273 -4.35 7.32 -12.74
N TYR A 274 -5.20 8.24 -12.26
CA TYR A 274 -5.60 9.42 -13.03
C TYR A 274 -4.40 10.27 -13.48
N ASN A 275 -4.42 10.67 -14.76
CA ASN A 275 -3.46 11.60 -15.36
C ASN A 275 -1.97 11.14 -15.30
N THR A 276 -1.71 9.84 -15.14
CA THR A 276 -0.34 9.28 -15.21
C THR A 276 0.10 8.89 -16.63
N SER A 277 -0.82 8.94 -17.60
CA SER A 277 -0.60 8.62 -19.01
C SER A 277 -1.71 9.24 -19.88
N ALA A 278 -1.53 9.25 -21.21
CA ALA A 278 -2.58 9.65 -22.15
C ALA A 278 -3.88 8.83 -21.94
N ALA A 279 -3.74 7.51 -21.78
CA ALA A 279 -4.88 6.60 -21.57
C ALA A 279 -5.60 6.82 -20.24
N SER A 280 -4.88 7.17 -19.16
CA SER A 280 -5.46 7.41 -17.83
C SER A 280 -5.85 8.87 -17.56
N ALA A 281 -5.57 9.79 -18.49
CA ALA A 281 -6.16 11.12 -18.51
C ALA A 281 -7.61 11.11 -19.05
N LYS A 282 -7.95 10.17 -19.97
CA LYS A 282 -9.30 10.04 -20.51
C LYS A 282 -10.25 9.36 -19.51
N LYS A 283 -11.28 10.07 -19.08
CA LYS A 283 -12.38 9.53 -18.24
C LYS A 283 -13.16 8.47 -19.02
N LEU A 284 -13.35 7.30 -18.42
CA LEU A 284 -14.16 6.21 -18.98
C LEU A 284 -15.65 6.38 -18.64
N SER A 285 -15.95 6.74 -17.38
CA SER A 285 -17.30 7.04 -16.89
C SER A 285 -17.23 7.87 -15.60
N THR A 286 -18.39 8.32 -15.10
CA THR A 286 -18.55 8.75 -13.70
C THR A 286 -18.66 7.51 -12.78
N GLY A 287 -18.39 7.69 -11.48
CA GLY A 287 -18.65 6.70 -10.44
C GLY A 287 -20.13 6.46 -10.14
N ALA A 288 -21.04 7.31 -10.61
CA ALA A 288 -22.49 7.22 -10.34
C ALA A 288 -23.12 5.82 -10.53
N PRO A 289 -22.83 5.05 -11.61
CA PRO A 289 -23.42 3.72 -11.84
C PRO A 289 -23.02 2.65 -10.81
N TYR A 290 -22.04 2.97 -9.95
CA TYR A 290 -21.51 2.07 -8.93
C TYR A 290 -21.94 2.45 -7.52
N ASN A 291 -22.58 3.61 -7.32
CA ASN A 291 -23.07 4.07 -6.01
C ASN A 291 -23.83 2.97 -5.27
N ASN A 292 -23.56 2.86 -3.98
CA ASN A 292 -24.16 1.90 -3.05
C ASN A 292 -23.87 0.42 -3.34
N LYS A 293 -23.03 0.08 -4.33
CA LYS A 293 -22.58 -1.30 -4.58
C LYS A 293 -21.33 -1.62 -3.78
N ASP A 294 -21.27 -2.84 -3.28
CA ASP A 294 -20.08 -3.43 -2.66
C ASP A 294 -19.11 -3.88 -3.77
N VAL A 295 -17.84 -3.56 -3.59
CA VAL A 295 -16.75 -3.75 -4.55
C VAL A 295 -15.49 -4.24 -3.83
N LYS A 296 -14.63 -4.95 -4.55
CA LYS A 296 -13.29 -5.28 -4.05
C LYS A 296 -12.29 -4.24 -4.52
N ILE A 297 -11.41 -3.83 -3.62
CA ILE A 297 -10.25 -2.99 -3.91
C ILE A 297 -9.02 -3.89 -4.03
N LEU A 298 -8.33 -3.79 -5.17
CA LEU A 298 -7.23 -4.67 -5.55
C LEU A 298 -5.86 -3.98 -5.44
N LYS A 299 -5.83 -2.67 -5.70
CA LYS A 299 -4.60 -1.86 -5.68
C LYS A 299 -4.89 -0.45 -5.20
N GLU A 300 -3.91 0.17 -4.57
CA GLU A 300 -3.90 1.61 -4.28
C GLU A 300 -2.64 2.23 -4.89
N GLY A 301 -2.73 3.46 -5.40
CA GLY A 301 -1.59 4.21 -5.89
C GLY A 301 -1.77 5.71 -5.74
N THR A 302 -0.65 6.42 -5.57
CA THR A 302 -0.63 7.85 -5.21
C THR A 302 0.17 8.69 -6.20
N THR A 303 -0.24 9.96 -6.38
CA THR A 303 0.49 10.96 -7.18
C THR A 303 0.55 12.29 -6.41
N SER A 304 0.84 13.39 -7.09
CA SER A 304 0.67 14.75 -6.58
C SER A 304 -0.77 15.09 -6.16
N ARG A 305 -1.80 14.55 -6.82
CA ARG A 305 -3.20 15.01 -6.66
C ARG A 305 -4.07 14.18 -5.70
N GLY A 306 -3.57 13.05 -5.18
CA GLY A 306 -4.34 12.19 -4.28
C GLY A 306 -3.97 10.72 -4.31
N THR A 307 -4.94 9.87 -3.95
CA THR A 307 -4.86 8.40 -3.99
C THR A 307 -5.99 7.86 -4.86
N TRP A 308 -5.66 6.97 -5.79
CA TRP A 308 -6.62 6.23 -6.62
C TRP A 308 -6.53 4.76 -6.30
N VAL A 309 -7.65 4.08 -6.47
CA VAL A 309 -7.78 2.67 -6.12
C VAL A 309 -8.39 1.89 -7.28
N GLN A 310 -7.78 0.75 -7.59
CA GLN A 310 -8.30 -0.17 -8.59
C GLN A 310 -9.41 -1.00 -7.95
N PHE A 311 -10.61 -0.95 -8.52
CA PHE A 311 -11.77 -1.66 -7.99
C PHE A 311 -12.39 -2.65 -8.99
N SER A 312 -13.01 -3.70 -8.46
CA SER A 312 -13.81 -4.66 -9.22
C SER A 312 -15.21 -4.82 -8.64
N LEU A 313 -16.18 -5.01 -9.53
CA LEU A 313 -17.55 -5.36 -9.21
C LEU A 313 -17.80 -6.76 -9.76
N ASN A 314 -18.36 -7.66 -8.95
CA ASN A 314 -18.60 -9.06 -9.32
C ASN A 314 -17.33 -9.76 -9.87
N ASN A 315 -16.17 -9.47 -9.27
CA ASN A 315 -14.82 -9.88 -9.69
C ASN A 315 -14.34 -9.36 -11.07
N LYS A 316 -15.16 -8.60 -11.82
CA LYS A 316 -14.72 -7.89 -13.04
C LYS A 316 -14.09 -6.55 -12.67
N VAL A 317 -12.82 -6.36 -13.03
CA VAL A 317 -12.12 -5.07 -12.84
C VAL A 317 -12.83 -3.99 -13.66
N ILE A 318 -13.16 -2.88 -13.00
CA ILE A 318 -13.87 -1.75 -13.62
C ILE A 318 -12.89 -0.65 -14.03
N GLY A 319 -11.91 -0.36 -13.19
CA GLY A 319 -10.91 0.68 -13.43
C GLY A 319 -10.36 1.26 -12.13
N TRP A 320 -9.82 2.46 -12.22
CA TRP A 320 -9.31 3.24 -11.10
C TRP A 320 -10.22 4.44 -10.82
N MET A 321 -10.49 4.71 -9.55
CA MET A 321 -11.25 5.88 -9.10
C MET A 321 -10.62 6.46 -7.83
N ASP A 322 -10.90 7.72 -7.51
CA ASP A 322 -10.41 8.40 -6.30
C ASP A 322 -10.82 7.64 -5.03
N LYS A 323 -9.88 7.42 -4.11
CA LYS A 323 -10.10 6.68 -2.86
C LYS A 323 -11.25 7.25 -2.01
N ARG A 324 -11.52 8.56 -2.12
CA ARG A 324 -12.59 9.25 -1.37
C ARG A 324 -14.00 8.84 -1.79
N ALA A 325 -14.16 8.21 -2.96
CA ALA A 325 -15.44 7.68 -3.44
C ALA A 325 -15.86 6.35 -2.77
N PHE A 326 -15.09 5.85 -1.80
CA PHE A 326 -15.26 4.53 -1.20
C PHE A 326 -15.28 4.60 0.35
N VAL A 327 -16.19 3.84 0.96
CA VAL A 327 -16.19 3.55 2.39
C VAL A 327 -15.75 2.10 2.58
N TYR A 328 -14.59 1.89 3.20
CA TYR A 328 -13.99 0.56 3.36
C TYR A 328 -14.69 -0.20 4.50
N TYR A 329 -14.96 -1.49 4.28
CA TYR A 329 -15.47 -2.36 5.32
C TYR A 329 -14.31 -2.79 6.25
N PRO A 330 -14.46 -2.65 7.57
CA PRO A 330 -13.52 -3.24 8.51
C PRO A 330 -13.54 -4.77 8.41
N LYS A 331 -12.40 -5.40 8.62
CA LYS A 331 -12.27 -6.87 8.71
C LYS A 331 -12.34 -7.31 10.18
N ALA A 332 -12.96 -8.46 10.41
CA ALA A 332 -12.87 -9.12 11.71
C ALA A 332 -11.43 -9.62 11.96
N THR A 333 -10.91 -9.39 13.16
CA THR A 333 -9.61 -9.90 13.63
C THR A 333 -9.80 -11.16 14.48
N ASN A 334 -8.71 -11.85 14.83
CA ASN A 334 -8.72 -13.05 15.70
C ASN A 334 -9.79 -14.09 15.28
N VAL A 335 -9.92 -14.28 13.96
CA VAL A 335 -10.89 -15.21 13.36
C VAL A 335 -10.34 -16.62 13.48
N LYS A 336 -11.02 -17.48 14.24
CA LYS A 336 -10.63 -18.88 14.42
C LYS A 336 -11.84 -19.80 14.50
N THR A 337 -11.68 -21.00 13.94
CA THR A 337 -12.64 -22.09 14.09
C THR A 337 -12.64 -22.55 15.55
N LEU A 338 -13.82 -22.88 16.07
CA LEU A 338 -14.04 -23.35 17.43
C LEU A 338 -14.81 -24.66 17.40
N ASN A 339 -14.71 -25.41 18.50
CA ASN A 339 -15.58 -26.55 18.76
C ASN A 339 -15.92 -26.52 20.25
N LEU A 340 -16.82 -25.61 20.63
CA LEU A 340 -17.30 -25.42 21.99
C LEU A 340 -18.82 -25.63 22.03
N THR A 341 -19.36 -25.87 23.20
CA THR A 341 -20.80 -25.93 23.46
C THR A 341 -21.14 -25.01 24.64
N GLY A 342 -22.37 -24.52 24.69
CA GLY A 342 -22.83 -23.65 25.77
C GLY A 342 -24.32 -23.36 25.68
N LYS A 343 -24.84 -22.63 26.67
CA LYS A 343 -26.21 -22.11 26.67
C LYS A 343 -26.23 -20.65 26.23
N ILE A 344 -27.21 -20.26 25.43
CA ILE A 344 -27.48 -18.85 25.13
C ILE A 344 -28.23 -18.26 26.33
N THR A 345 -27.58 -17.39 27.10
CA THR A 345 -28.10 -16.82 28.36
C THR A 345 -28.50 -15.36 28.26
N ALA A 346 -28.05 -14.62 27.24
CA ALA A 346 -28.47 -13.23 26.98
C ALA A 346 -28.76 -12.98 25.48
N GLY A 347 -29.40 -13.94 24.83
CA GLY A 347 -29.84 -13.80 23.44
C GLY A 347 -30.94 -12.75 23.27
N SER A 348 -31.83 -12.61 24.24
CA SER A 348 -32.91 -11.61 24.25
C SER A 348 -32.44 -10.16 24.31
N THR A 349 -31.17 -9.89 24.68
CA THR A 349 -30.60 -8.53 24.78
C THR A 349 -29.51 -8.24 23.73
N ASN A 350 -29.21 -9.19 22.84
CA ASN A 350 -28.15 -9.07 21.84
C ASN A 350 -28.69 -9.36 20.43
N GLY A 351 -28.36 -8.48 19.47
CA GLY A 351 -28.77 -8.65 18.07
C GLY A 351 -28.12 -9.84 17.38
N LEU A 352 -28.85 -10.48 16.48
CA LEU A 352 -28.40 -11.62 15.67
C LEU A 352 -27.95 -11.14 14.28
N TRP A 353 -26.83 -11.65 13.78
CA TRP A 353 -26.20 -11.19 12.53
C TRP A 353 -25.80 -12.33 11.59
N SER A 354 -25.73 -12.07 10.28
CA SER A 354 -25.29 -13.04 9.28
C SER A 354 -23.78 -13.25 9.27
N GLU A 355 -23.02 -12.18 9.55
CA GLU A 355 -21.57 -12.16 9.70
C GLU A 355 -21.17 -11.32 10.93
N VAL A 356 -19.87 -11.20 11.21
CA VAL A 356 -19.38 -10.31 12.28
C VAL A 356 -19.86 -8.87 12.02
N PRO A 357 -20.52 -8.18 12.98
CA PRO A 357 -21.20 -6.91 12.70
C PRO A 357 -20.27 -5.83 12.17
N GLY A 358 -20.67 -5.15 11.11
CA GLY A 358 -19.89 -4.09 10.47
C GLY A 358 -18.89 -4.54 9.40
N THR A 359 -18.64 -5.85 9.26
CA THR A 359 -17.87 -6.39 8.13
C THR A 359 -18.70 -6.39 6.83
N VAL A 360 -18.05 -6.59 5.68
CA VAL A 360 -18.75 -6.78 4.39
C VAL A 360 -19.78 -7.91 4.50
N ASN A 361 -20.92 -7.77 3.82
CA ASN A 361 -22.06 -8.71 3.86
C ASN A 361 -22.74 -8.91 5.24
N ALA A 362 -22.33 -8.20 6.31
CA ALA A 362 -22.96 -8.32 7.62
C ALA A 362 -24.36 -7.70 7.64
N LYS A 363 -25.39 -8.54 7.76
CA LYS A 363 -26.81 -8.17 7.86
C LYS A 363 -27.33 -8.50 9.24
N LYS A 364 -28.15 -7.62 9.83
CA LYS A 364 -28.84 -7.91 11.09
C LYS A 364 -30.04 -8.81 10.78
N LEU A 365 -29.98 -10.07 11.23
CA LEU A 365 -31.01 -11.08 10.97
C LEU A 365 -32.23 -10.91 11.89
N ALA A 366 -32.01 -10.42 13.11
CA ALA A 366 -33.07 -10.10 14.05
C ALA A 366 -32.62 -9.02 15.04
N THR A 367 -33.57 -8.23 15.55
CA THR A 367 -33.30 -7.19 16.56
C THR A 367 -32.62 -7.75 17.80
N THR A 368 -33.04 -8.96 18.23
CA THR A 368 -32.45 -9.77 19.30
C THR A 368 -32.43 -11.25 18.90
N ALA A 369 -31.59 -12.06 19.53
CA ALA A 369 -31.58 -13.52 19.39
C ALA A 369 -32.54 -14.23 20.38
N GLY A 370 -33.62 -13.55 20.82
CA GLY A 370 -34.53 -14.04 21.86
C GLY A 370 -35.15 -15.41 21.59
N ALA A 371 -35.41 -15.76 20.31
CA ALA A 371 -35.91 -17.08 19.89
C ALA A 371 -34.97 -18.26 20.24
N TYR A 372 -33.73 -17.96 20.64
CA TYR A 372 -32.72 -18.94 21.04
C TYR A 372 -32.34 -18.84 22.53
N GLN A 373 -32.99 -17.97 23.30
CA GLN A 373 -32.77 -17.81 24.73
C GLN A 373 -32.94 -19.16 25.46
N ASN A 374 -32.02 -19.43 26.40
CA ASN A 374 -31.90 -20.66 27.19
C ASN A 374 -31.67 -21.97 26.40
N LYS A 375 -31.54 -21.92 25.07
CA LYS A 375 -31.20 -23.10 24.25
C LYS A 375 -29.71 -23.41 24.30
N ASP A 376 -29.39 -24.69 24.22
CA ASP A 376 -28.03 -25.16 24.02
C ASP A 376 -27.59 -24.93 22.56
N ALA A 377 -26.34 -24.49 22.40
CA ALA A 377 -25.76 -24.14 21.12
C ALA A 377 -24.34 -24.70 20.98
N LYS A 378 -23.96 -25.06 19.75
CA LYS A 378 -22.58 -25.37 19.37
C LYS A 378 -21.93 -24.12 18.79
N ILE A 379 -20.82 -23.68 19.36
CA ILE A 379 -20.04 -22.52 18.91
C ILE A 379 -18.93 -23.04 17.99
N ILE A 380 -18.98 -22.62 16.73
CA ILE A 380 -18.18 -23.18 15.62
C ILE A 380 -17.09 -22.24 15.09
N LYS A 381 -17.20 -20.93 15.36
CA LYS A 381 -16.23 -19.92 14.92
C LYS A 381 -16.29 -18.72 15.82
N GLN A 382 -15.21 -17.95 15.88
CA GLN A 382 -15.21 -16.59 16.43
C GLN A 382 -14.58 -15.58 15.47
N GLY A 383 -14.80 -14.31 15.76
CA GLY A 383 -14.16 -13.15 15.16
C GLY A 383 -14.32 -11.95 16.09
N GLN A 384 -13.39 -11.00 16.01
CA GLN A 384 -13.35 -9.83 16.86
C GLN A 384 -13.45 -8.53 16.04
N ILE A 385 -14.18 -7.55 16.56
CA ILE A 385 -14.26 -6.21 15.98
C ILE A 385 -14.57 -5.20 17.09
N SER A 386 -13.92 -4.03 17.04
CA SER A 386 -14.11 -2.95 18.03
C SER A 386 -14.07 -3.43 19.50
N GLY A 387 -13.10 -4.31 19.82
CA GLY A 387 -12.91 -4.89 21.16
C GLY A 387 -13.94 -5.97 21.58
N ARG A 388 -14.96 -6.26 20.77
CA ARG A 388 -15.99 -7.28 21.04
C ARG A 388 -15.68 -8.58 20.31
N THR A 389 -16.00 -9.70 20.95
CA THR A 389 -15.92 -11.04 20.33
C THR A 389 -17.31 -11.48 19.94
N TYR A 390 -17.47 -11.96 18.72
CA TYR A 390 -18.70 -12.58 18.22
C TYR A 390 -18.45 -14.07 17.97
N TYR A 391 -19.45 -14.90 18.28
CA TYR A 391 -19.45 -16.33 18.05
C TYR A 391 -20.45 -16.69 16.96
N GLN A 392 -19.98 -17.44 15.96
CA GLN A 392 -20.85 -18.14 15.03
C GLN A 392 -21.34 -19.42 15.71
N PHE A 393 -22.65 -19.63 15.73
CA PHE A 393 -23.27 -20.70 16.50
C PHE A 393 -24.33 -21.49 15.72
N GLN A 394 -24.57 -22.71 16.19
CA GLN A 394 -25.56 -23.65 15.67
C GLN A 394 -26.54 -24.07 16.76
N VAL A 395 -27.82 -24.24 16.40
CA VAL A 395 -28.86 -24.81 17.26
C VAL A 395 -29.57 -25.90 16.47
N GLY A 396 -29.73 -27.10 17.06
CA GLY A 396 -30.28 -28.27 16.34
C GLY A 396 -29.48 -28.65 15.08
N GLY A 397 -28.15 -28.50 15.12
CA GLY A 397 -27.25 -28.76 13.99
C GLY A 397 -27.23 -27.70 12.87
N LYS A 398 -28.20 -26.78 12.84
CA LYS A 398 -28.28 -25.70 11.84
C LYS A 398 -27.49 -24.48 12.30
N THR A 399 -26.64 -23.92 11.44
CA THR A 399 -25.97 -22.64 11.68
C THR A 399 -26.98 -21.51 11.68
N ILE A 400 -27.01 -20.71 12.74
CA ILE A 400 -28.01 -19.66 12.96
C ILE A 400 -27.48 -18.27 12.57
N GLY A 401 -26.19 -18.02 12.82
CA GLY A 401 -25.56 -16.73 12.59
C GLY A 401 -24.50 -16.42 13.65
N TRP A 402 -24.24 -15.14 13.82
CA TRP A 402 -23.28 -14.56 14.76
C TRP A 402 -23.97 -13.79 15.88
N LEU A 403 -23.50 -13.98 17.11
CA LEU A 403 -24.00 -13.35 18.33
C LEU A 403 -22.83 -12.97 19.25
N ASP A 404 -22.97 -11.93 20.07
CA ASP A 404 -21.91 -11.50 21.00
C ASP A 404 -21.53 -12.63 21.96
N ALA A 405 -20.23 -12.87 22.17
CA ALA A 405 -19.72 -13.97 22.99
C ALA A 405 -20.24 -13.91 24.45
N ARG A 406 -20.57 -12.72 24.95
CA ARG A 406 -21.13 -12.51 26.30
C ARG A 406 -22.57 -13.00 26.43
N ALA A 407 -23.26 -13.28 25.31
CA ALA A 407 -24.59 -13.88 25.32
C ALA A 407 -24.57 -15.40 25.57
N PHE A 408 -23.38 -16.01 25.71
CA PHE A 408 -23.22 -17.45 25.91
C PHE A 408 -22.58 -17.77 27.27
N HIS A 409 -23.17 -18.72 27.97
CA HIS A 409 -22.51 -19.46 29.05
C HIS A 409 -21.87 -20.72 28.46
N VAL A 410 -20.54 -20.71 28.31
CA VAL A 410 -19.78 -21.81 27.69
C VAL A 410 -19.56 -22.96 28.68
N TYR A 411 -19.80 -24.18 28.23
CA TYR A 411 -19.56 -25.40 29.02
C TYR A 411 -18.08 -25.78 29.06
N ASP A 412 -17.65 -26.32 30.20
CA ASP A 412 -16.31 -26.87 30.35
C ASP A 412 -16.17 -28.16 29.56
N LYS A 413 -15.00 -28.37 28.94
CA LYS A 413 -14.64 -29.66 28.36
C LYS A 413 -14.19 -30.63 29.45
N ILE A 414 -14.65 -31.87 29.35
CA ILE A 414 -14.06 -33.00 30.06
C ILE A 414 -12.68 -33.26 29.43
N GLN A 415 -11.62 -33.00 30.18
CA GLN A 415 -10.22 -33.15 29.75
C GLN A 415 -9.79 -34.62 29.77
N SER A 416 -10.31 -35.39 30.72
CA SER A 416 -10.13 -36.83 30.82
C SER A 416 -11.27 -37.44 31.64
N GLN A 417 -11.61 -38.69 31.35
CA GLN A 417 -12.59 -39.47 32.11
C GLN A 417 -12.18 -40.94 32.10
N SER A 418 -12.30 -41.63 33.23
CA SER A 418 -12.03 -43.06 33.34
C SER A 418 -12.99 -43.75 34.30
N ASN A 419 -13.28 -45.03 34.02
CA ASN A 419 -13.97 -45.90 34.95
C ASN A 419 -13.00 -46.31 36.07
N VAL A 420 -13.50 -46.41 37.29
CA VAL A 420 -12.74 -46.77 38.49
C VAL A 420 -13.60 -47.63 39.42
N ASN A 421 -13.00 -48.22 40.44
CA ASN A 421 -13.71 -49.03 41.43
C ASN A 421 -13.09 -48.78 42.80
N TRP A 422 -13.57 -47.74 43.49
CA TRP A 422 -13.02 -47.35 44.79
C TRP A 422 -14.14 -47.21 45.82
N ASN A 423 -13.96 -47.82 46.99
CA ASN A 423 -14.82 -47.59 48.15
C ASN A 423 -14.28 -46.38 48.91
N ARG A 424 -15.18 -45.48 49.30
CA ARG A 424 -14.86 -44.22 49.99
C ARG A 424 -15.87 -43.94 51.07
N THR A 425 -15.47 -43.14 52.05
CA THR A 425 -16.40 -42.48 52.98
C THR A 425 -16.54 -41.01 52.57
N ILE A 426 -17.76 -40.51 52.48
CA ILE A 426 -18.00 -39.07 52.24
C ILE A 426 -17.94 -38.33 53.59
N LEU A 427 -17.12 -37.28 53.70
CA LEU A 427 -16.97 -36.48 54.94
C LEU A 427 -16.93 -34.98 54.61
N ASN A 428 -17.52 -34.15 55.48
CA ASN A 428 -17.58 -32.68 55.38
C ASN A 428 -17.95 -32.15 53.97
N ALA A 429 -18.96 -32.80 53.36
CA ALA A 429 -19.33 -32.59 51.97
C ALA A 429 -20.40 -31.50 51.73
N ASP A 430 -20.78 -30.78 52.79
CA ASP A 430 -21.87 -29.80 52.85
C ASP A 430 -21.71 -28.66 51.85
N LYS A 431 -20.46 -28.20 51.67
CA LYS A 431 -20.05 -27.18 50.70
C LYS A 431 -19.99 -27.66 49.25
N HIS A 432 -20.13 -28.97 48.99
CA HIS A 432 -20.03 -29.54 47.64
C HIS A 432 -21.44 -29.85 47.10
N GLY A 433 -21.68 -29.51 45.83
CA GLY A 433 -22.89 -29.91 45.12
C GLY A 433 -22.78 -31.34 44.58
N VAL A 434 -23.92 -32.05 44.52
CA VAL A 434 -24.10 -33.27 43.74
C VAL A 434 -24.80 -32.91 42.43
N TYR A 435 -24.28 -33.35 41.29
CA TYR A 435 -24.73 -32.97 39.95
C TYR A 435 -25.11 -34.20 39.11
N SER A 436 -26.01 -34.03 38.14
CA SER A 436 -26.45 -35.12 37.25
C SER A 436 -25.33 -35.63 36.32
N GLY A 437 -24.52 -34.70 35.82
CA GLY A 437 -23.29 -34.93 35.05
C GLY A 437 -22.09 -34.24 35.71
N VAL A 438 -20.92 -34.34 35.08
CA VAL A 438 -19.72 -33.60 35.48
C VAL A 438 -20.02 -32.10 35.49
N TYR A 439 -19.74 -31.40 36.59
CA TYR A 439 -20.17 -30.02 36.80
C TYR A 439 -19.81 -29.09 35.63
N ASN A 440 -20.79 -28.30 35.19
CA ASN A 440 -20.68 -27.30 34.14
C ASN A 440 -20.27 -27.84 32.74
N THR A 441 -20.49 -29.12 32.44
CA THR A 441 -20.18 -29.72 31.11
C THR A 441 -21.38 -29.79 30.17
N SER A 442 -22.58 -29.48 30.67
CA SER A 442 -23.85 -29.53 29.95
C SER A 442 -24.95 -28.77 30.71
N SER A 443 -26.07 -28.48 30.04
CA SER A 443 -27.25 -27.80 30.61
C SER A 443 -27.73 -28.41 31.93
N SER A 444 -27.83 -29.74 31.99
CA SER A 444 -28.32 -30.50 33.16
C SER A 444 -27.32 -30.59 34.32
N SER A 445 -26.05 -30.23 34.10
CA SER A 445 -24.96 -30.33 35.09
C SER A 445 -24.55 -28.99 35.72
N MET A 446 -25.22 -27.89 35.37
CA MET A 446 -24.99 -26.58 36.00
C MET A 446 -25.63 -26.48 37.39
N ASN A 447 -26.84 -27.03 37.55
CA ASN A 447 -27.59 -26.99 38.80
C ASN A 447 -27.31 -28.24 39.64
N LYS A 448 -27.13 -28.04 40.96
CA LYS A 448 -26.98 -29.15 41.92
C LYS A 448 -28.33 -29.83 42.17
N LEU A 449 -28.33 -31.16 42.23
CA LEU A 449 -29.45 -32.00 42.66
C LEU A 449 -29.64 -31.93 44.18
N SER A 450 -28.53 -31.89 44.93
CA SER A 450 -28.48 -31.68 46.38
C SER A 450 -27.10 -31.15 46.79
N THR A 451 -26.91 -30.87 48.08
CA THR A 451 -25.57 -30.81 48.68
C THR A 451 -25.05 -32.21 49.01
N GLY A 452 -23.75 -32.34 49.23
CA GLY A 452 -23.10 -33.56 49.71
C GLY A 452 -23.45 -33.92 51.16
N ALA A 453 -23.98 -32.96 51.94
CA ALA A 453 -24.39 -33.14 53.34
C ALA A 453 -25.24 -34.40 53.58
N LYS A 454 -26.20 -34.66 52.67
CA LYS A 454 -27.10 -35.84 52.68
C LYS A 454 -26.36 -37.19 52.65
N TYR A 455 -25.08 -37.18 52.29
CA TYR A 455 -24.22 -38.35 52.14
C TYR A 455 -23.03 -38.37 53.10
N ASN A 456 -22.88 -37.37 53.99
CA ASN A 456 -21.85 -37.39 55.04
C ASN A 456 -21.92 -38.69 55.86
N ASN A 457 -20.75 -39.20 56.25
CA ASN A 457 -20.51 -40.45 56.98
C ASN A 457 -20.98 -41.74 56.26
N LYS A 458 -21.45 -41.67 55.01
CA LYS A 458 -21.84 -42.87 54.24
C LYS A 458 -20.64 -43.44 53.48
N LYS A 459 -20.54 -44.77 53.50
CA LYS A 459 -19.69 -45.53 52.58
C LYS A 459 -20.33 -45.52 51.19
N VAL A 460 -19.54 -45.24 50.16
CA VAL A 460 -19.96 -45.12 48.76
C VAL A 460 -18.97 -45.80 47.83
N LYS A 461 -19.44 -46.18 46.65
CA LYS A 461 -18.60 -46.72 45.57
C LYS A 461 -18.41 -45.65 44.50
N VAL A 462 -17.19 -45.17 44.32
CA VAL A 462 -16.83 -44.32 43.18
C VAL A 462 -16.61 -45.21 41.96
N ILE A 463 -17.36 -44.93 40.90
CA ILE A 463 -17.41 -45.74 39.66
C ILE A 463 -16.76 -45.06 38.45
N LYS A 464 -16.65 -43.72 38.46
CA LYS A 464 -15.94 -42.94 37.44
C LYS A 464 -15.26 -41.73 38.06
N GLN A 465 -14.18 -41.28 37.43
CA GLN A 465 -13.60 -39.97 37.65
C GLN A 465 -13.55 -39.18 36.35
N ALA A 466 -13.67 -37.86 36.44
CA ALA A 466 -13.53 -36.94 35.32
C ALA A 466 -12.79 -35.67 35.75
N LYS A 467 -11.96 -35.12 34.87
CA LYS A 467 -11.26 -33.85 35.09
C LYS A 467 -11.79 -32.77 34.14
N THR A 468 -12.05 -31.59 34.67
CA THR A 468 -12.31 -30.36 33.90
C THR A 468 -11.33 -29.27 34.32
N ALA A 469 -11.35 -28.12 33.65
CA ALA A 469 -10.56 -26.95 34.05
C ALA A 469 -10.85 -26.49 35.49
N ARG A 470 -12.02 -26.82 36.06
CA ARG A 470 -12.43 -26.45 37.42
C ARG A 470 -12.01 -27.42 38.52
N GLY A 471 -11.65 -28.66 38.19
CA GLY A 471 -11.32 -29.67 39.19
C GLY A 471 -11.53 -31.11 38.73
N THR A 472 -11.50 -32.03 39.71
CA THR A 472 -11.76 -33.46 39.51
C THR A 472 -13.08 -33.82 40.19
N TRP A 473 -13.89 -34.59 39.47
CA TRP A 473 -15.26 -34.97 39.83
C TRP A 473 -15.36 -36.49 39.87
N TYR A 474 -16.01 -37.03 40.89
CA TYR A 474 -16.23 -38.46 41.07
C TYR A 474 -17.71 -38.80 40.92
N GLN A 475 -18.02 -39.75 40.04
CA GLN A 475 -19.35 -40.36 39.97
C GLN A 475 -19.45 -41.47 41.02
N PHE A 476 -20.47 -41.41 41.87
CA PHE A 476 -20.58 -42.32 43.00
C PHE A 476 -21.95 -42.98 43.12
N GLN A 477 -21.96 -44.13 43.80
CA GLN A 477 -23.13 -44.93 44.11
C GLN A 477 -23.33 -45.07 45.62
N VAL A 478 -24.60 -45.09 46.03
CA VAL A 478 -25.05 -45.47 47.37
C VAL A 478 -26.00 -46.66 47.18
N ASN A 479 -25.78 -47.76 47.92
CA ASN A 479 -26.58 -48.98 47.83
C ASN A 479 -26.74 -49.50 46.38
N GLY A 480 -25.63 -49.51 45.62
CA GLY A 480 -25.59 -49.92 44.21
C GLY A 480 -26.23 -48.96 43.20
N LYS A 481 -26.95 -47.93 43.64
CA LYS A 481 -27.62 -46.95 42.76
C LYS A 481 -26.74 -45.71 42.57
N THR A 482 -26.56 -45.30 41.31
CA THR A 482 -25.82 -44.09 40.95
C THR A 482 -26.54 -42.84 41.45
N VAL A 483 -25.84 -42.01 42.22
CA VAL A 483 -26.38 -40.79 42.83
C VAL A 483 -26.09 -39.56 41.96
N GLY A 484 -24.89 -39.46 41.43
CA GLY A 484 -24.45 -38.33 40.63
C GLY A 484 -22.93 -38.11 40.70
N TRP A 485 -22.50 -36.93 40.30
CA TRP A 485 -21.12 -36.46 40.36
C TRP A 485 -20.93 -35.44 41.48
N MET A 486 -19.82 -35.54 42.22
CA MET A 486 -19.45 -34.58 43.26
C MET A 486 -17.93 -34.34 43.24
N ASP A 487 -17.48 -33.21 43.78
CA ASP A 487 -16.05 -32.87 43.87
C ASP A 487 -15.24 -33.95 44.62
N TYR A 488 -14.10 -34.35 44.07
CA TYR A 488 -13.26 -35.42 44.61
C TYR A 488 -12.79 -35.19 46.06
N ARG A 489 -12.77 -33.94 46.54
CA ARG A 489 -12.36 -33.55 47.90
C ARG A 489 -13.35 -33.98 48.99
N ALA A 490 -14.57 -34.36 48.61
CA ALA A 490 -15.56 -34.93 49.53
C ALA A 490 -15.27 -36.39 49.89
N PHE A 491 -14.39 -37.08 49.16
CA PHE A 491 -14.21 -38.54 49.23
C PHE A 491 -12.91 -38.93 49.92
N PHE A 492 -13.06 -39.55 51.08
CA PHE A 492 -11.99 -40.05 51.95
C PHE A 492 -11.87 -41.57 51.82
N ASP A 493 -10.67 -42.09 52.06
CA ASP A 493 -10.37 -43.50 51.89
C ASP A 493 -10.95 -44.32 53.05
N THR A 494 -11.50 -45.49 52.74
CA THR A 494 -11.94 -46.44 53.76
C THR A 494 -10.77 -47.33 54.17
N ILE A 495 -10.57 -47.51 55.48
CA ILE A 495 -9.69 -48.56 56.00
C ILE A 495 -10.44 -49.89 55.89
N THR A 496 -9.92 -50.82 55.10
CA THR A 496 -10.54 -52.13 54.83
C THR A 496 -10.03 -53.23 55.75
N SER A 497 -8.80 -53.09 56.25
CA SER A 497 -8.21 -53.97 57.25
C SER A 497 -7.23 -53.19 58.12
N GLN A 498 -7.13 -53.53 59.40
CA GLN A 498 -6.09 -53.03 60.29
C GLN A 498 -5.68 -54.13 61.27
N LYS A 499 -4.37 -54.34 61.43
CA LYS A 499 -3.80 -55.34 62.35
C LYS A 499 -2.70 -54.72 63.20
N THR A 500 -2.60 -55.20 64.44
CA THR A 500 -1.49 -54.87 65.35
C THR A 500 -0.25 -55.65 64.92
N MET A 501 0.91 -55.00 65.02
CA MET A 501 2.22 -55.51 64.67
C MET A 501 3.18 -55.29 65.83
N ASN A 502 4.23 -56.12 65.94
CA ASN A 502 5.29 -55.94 66.92
C ASN A 502 6.64 -56.36 66.33
N LYS A 503 7.07 -55.68 65.25
CA LYS A 503 8.35 -55.96 64.59
C LYS A 503 9.20 -54.71 64.38
N THR A 504 10.51 -54.87 64.47
CA THR A 504 11.49 -53.84 64.12
C THR A 504 11.91 -54.03 62.67
N VAL A 505 11.84 -52.98 61.85
CA VAL A 505 12.23 -53.00 60.44
C VAL A 505 13.06 -51.79 60.08
N THR A 506 13.83 -51.88 58.99
CA THR A 506 14.64 -50.78 58.49
C THR A 506 13.84 -49.99 57.46
N VAL A 507 13.73 -48.67 57.64
CA VAL A 507 13.16 -47.79 56.60
C VAL A 507 14.14 -47.74 55.42
N GLY A 508 13.61 -47.94 54.20
CA GLY A 508 14.36 -47.92 52.95
C GLY A 508 14.55 -46.49 52.42
N ASN A 509 14.22 -46.28 51.15
CA ASN A 509 14.19 -44.95 50.56
C ASN A 509 12.82 -44.31 50.74
N ALA A 510 12.61 -43.66 51.88
CA ALA A 510 11.37 -42.97 52.23
C ALA A 510 11.32 -41.50 51.75
N THR A 511 12.26 -41.07 50.89
CA THR A 511 12.49 -39.65 50.55
C THR A 511 11.25 -38.94 49.99
N ASN A 512 10.49 -39.63 49.12
CA ASN A 512 9.29 -39.09 48.49
C ASN A 512 7.98 -39.53 49.20
N HIS A 513 8.08 -40.25 50.31
CA HIS A 513 6.93 -40.72 51.07
C HIS A 513 6.55 -39.69 52.13
N GLY A 514 5.25 -39.41 52.27
CA GLY A 514 4.74 -38.56 53.36
C GLY A 514 4.66 -39.34 54.67
N VAL A 515 4.94 -38.63 55.77
CA VAL A 515 4.72 -39.10 57.15
C VAL A 515 3.52 -38.33 57.70
N PHE A 516 2.55 -39.04 58.27
CA PHE A 516 1.22 -38.51 58.62
C PHE A 516 0.84 -38.86 60.08
N ASP A 517 0.02 -38.03 60.71
CA ASP A 517 -0.49 -38.26 62.08
C ASP A 517 -1.56 -39.37 62.16
N GLY A 518 -2.29 -39.59 61.05
CA GLY A 518 -3.18 -40.73 60.83
C GLY A 518 -2.95 -41.40 59.48
N VAL A 519 -3.73 -42.44 59.18
CA VAL A 519 -3.71 -43.09 57.85
C VAL A 519 -4.09 -42.05 56.79
N TYR A 520 -3.25 -41.88 55.77
CA TYR A 520 -3.43 -40.84 54.76
C TYR A 520 -4.83 -40.90 54.12
N ARG A 521 -5.45 -39.73 53.94
CA ARG A 521 -6.77 -39.54 53.31
C ARG A 521 -7.96 -40.25 53.95
N THR A 522 -7.87 -40.83 55.15
CA THR A 522 -9.03 -41.48 55.81
C THR A 522 -9.91 -40.52 56.62
N SER A 523 -9.41 -39.33 56.97
CA SER A 523 -10.15 -38.28 57.69
C SER A 523 -9.71 -36.88 57.23
N PRO A 524 -10.60 -35.87 57.28
CA PRO A 524 -10.26 -34.45 57.03
C PRO A 524 -9.27 -33.86 58.04
N THR A 525 -9.07 -34.49 59.21
CA THR A 525 -8.15 -34.01 60.24
C THR A 525 -6.71 -34.50 60.07
N VAL A 526 -6.46 -35.50 59.20
CA VAL A 526 -5.13 -36.10 59.01
C VAL A 526 -4.19 -35.13 58.29
N LYS A 527 -3.05 -34.81 58.92
CA LYS A 527 -2.04 -33.89 58.41
C LYS A 527 -0.76 -34.63 58.07
N ARG A 528 -0.02 -34.09 57.10
CA ARG A 528 1.38 -34.50 56.84
C ARG A 528 2.27 -33.81 57.86
N ILE A 529 2.96 -34.59 58.69
CA ILE A 529 3.93 -34.12 59.67
C ILE A 529 5.25 -33.77 58.96
N SER A 530 5.72 -34.64 58.07
CA SER A 530 7.02 -34.49 57.40
C SER A 530 7.10 -35.34 56.11
N LEU A 531 8.26 -35.32 55.45
CA LEU A 531 8.68 -36.34 54.49
C LEU A 531 9.45 -37.45 55.20
N GLY A 532 9.48 -38.65 54.63
CA GLY A 532 10.13 -39.82 55.21
C GLY A 532 11.67 -39.79 55.20
N LYS A 533 12.30 -38.87 54.45
CA LYS A 533 13.77 -38.74 54.31
C LYS A 533 14.56 -38.83 55.64
N PRO A 534 14.16 -38.19 56.77
CA PRO A 534 14.91 -38.26 58.03
C PRO A 534 14.96 -39.66 58.66
N TYR A 535 14.05 -40.55 58.25
CA TYR A 535 13.98 -41.92 58.76
C TYR A 535 14.74 -42.92 57.87
N ASN A 536 15.27 -42.53 56.70
CA ASN A 536 16.02 -43.42 55.80
C ASN A 536 17.12 -44.19 56.55
N ASN A 537 17.20 -45.49 56.31
CA ASN A 537 18.13 -46.44 56.95
C ASN A 537 18.03 -46.53 58.48
N LYS A 538 17.02 -45.94 59.14
CA LYS A 538 16.77 -46.13 60.58
C LYS A 538 15.99 -47.41 60.83
N LYS A 539 16.32 -48.12 61.90
CA LYS A 539 15.48 -49.19 62.47
C LYS A 539 14.34 -48.55 63.27
N VAL A 540 13.10 -48.93 62.95
CA VAL A 540 11.88 -48.38 63.57
C VAL A 540 10.97 -49.51 64.02
N LYS A 541 10.22 -49.30 65.11
CA LYS A 541 9.25 -50.29 65.61
C LYS A 541 7.92 -50.10 64.91
N VAL A 542 7.46 -51.09 64.15
CA VAL A 542 6.16 -51.10 63.49
C VAL A 542 5.09 -51.63 64.44
N LEU A 543 4.08 -50.80 64.69
CA LEU A 543 3.01 -51.01 65.66
C LEU A 543 1.70 -51.48 65.04
N LYS A 544 1.37 -50.99 63.83
CA LYS A 544 0.14 -51.34 63.10
C LYS A 544 0.39 -51.33 61.60
N GLU A 545 -0.38 -52.14 60.89
CA GLU A 545 -0.51 -52.10 59.43
C GLU A 545 -2.00 -51.91 59.10
N ALA A 546 -2.31 -50.91 58.27
CA ALA A 546 -3.68 -50.58 57.83
C ALA A 546 -3.74 -50.58 56.31
N VAL A 547 -4.74 -51.25 55.73
CA VAL A 547 -4.99 -51.29 54.29
C VAL A 547 -6.10 -50.31 53.95
N THR A 548 -5.88 -49.47 52.93
CA THR A 548 -6.92 -48.68 52.27
C THR A 548 -6.99 -49.03 50.78
N ASP A 549 -8.06 -48.63 50.12
CA ASP A 549 -8.24 -48.77 48.66
C ASP A 549 -7.17 -48.08 47.80
N HIS A 550 -6.29 -47.26 48.39
CA HIS A 550 -5.13 -46.67 47.68
C HIS A 550 -3.80 -47.38 47.98
N ALA A 551 -3.54 -47.76 49.23
CA ALA A 551 -2.25 -48.28 49.65
C ALA A 551 -2.34 -49.01 51.00
N THR A 552 -1.27 -49.75 51.34
CA THR A 552 -1.04 -50.20 52.72
C THR A 552 -0.19 -49.18 53.45
N TRP A 553 -0.59 -48.83 54.67
CA TRP A 553 0.05 -47.85 55.54
C TRP A 553 0.55 -48.54 56.80
N VAL A 554 1.68 -48.04 57.30
CA VAL A 554 2.40 -48.62 58.43
C VAL A 554 2.52 -47.56 59.52
N GLN A 555 2.01 -47.86 60.71
CA GLN A 555 2.27 -47.06 61.90
C GLN A 555 3.60 -47.48 62.48
N PHE A 556 4.55 -46.54 62.57
CA PHE A 556 5.87 -46.77 63.13
C PHE A 556 6.14 -45.85 64.32
N LYS A 557 7.00 -46.29 65.23
CA LYS A 557 7.56 -45.52 66.34
C LYS A 557 9.08 -45.43 66.20
N TYR A 558 9.61 -44.22 66.31
CA TYR A 558 11.04 -43.92 66.33
C TYR A 558 11.28 -42.72 67.27
N GLY A 559 12.00 -42.95 68.37
CA GLY A 559 12.06 -42.01 69.49
C GLY A 559 10.66 -41.65 69.98
N ASN A 560 10.39 -40.34 70.07
CA ASN A 560 9.09 -39.81 70.48
C ASN A 560 8.06 -39.72 69.34
N THR A 561 8.46 -39.89 68.07
CA THR A 561 7.51 -39.88 66.95
C THR A 561 6.75 -41.21 66.87
N THR A 562 5.41 -41.14 66.84
CA THR A 562 4.54 -42.23 66.38
C THR A 562 3.71 -41.71 65.22
N ALA A 563 3.88 -42.27 64.02
CA ALA A 563 3.28 -41.74 62.79
C ALA A 563 3.01 -42.84 61.75
N TRP A 564 2.29 -42.50 60.70
CA TRP A 564 1.96 -43.37 59.57
C TRP A 564 2.75 -43.01 58.32
N MET A 565 3.20 -44.02 57.56
CA MET A 565 3.88 -43.87 56.28
C MET A 565 3.50 -45.03 55.34
N ASP A 566 3.60 -44.85 54.03
CA ASP A 566 3.32 -45.91 53.03
C ASP A 566 4.23 -47.13 53.27
N LYS A 567 3.66 -48.34 53.24
CA LYS A 567 4.36 -49.61 53.45
C LYS A 567 5.57 -49.79 52.52
N LYS A 568 5.55 -49.23 51.32
CA LYS A 568 6.66 -49.28 50.34
C LYS A 568 7.93 -48.56 50.81
N ALA A 569 7.83 -47.68 51.82
CA ALA A 569 8.97 -47.00 52.41
C ALA A 569 9.81 -47.89 53.34
N PHE A 570 9.37 -49.11 53.65
CA PHE A 570 10.01 -50.01 54.62
C PHE A 570 10.59 -51.25 53.94
N LYS A 571 11.79 -51.67 54.35
CA LYS A 571 12.37 -52.96 53.99
C LYS A 571 11.82 -54.00 54.96
N TYR A 572 10.94 -54.86 54.45
CA TYR A 572 10.28 -55.94 55.19
C TYR A 572 10.95 -57.29 55.04
#